data_AF-A0A5Q4G1R1-F1
#
_entry.id   AF-A0A5Q4G1R1-F1
#
_cell.length_a   1.000
_cell.length_b   1.000
_cell.length_c   1.000
_cell.angle_alpha   90.00
_cell.angle_beta   90.00
_cell.angle_gamma   90.00
#
_symmetry.space_group_name_H-M   'P 1'
#
loop_
_entity.id
_entity.type
_entity.pdbx_description
1 polymer ?
#
loop_
_entity_poly.entity_id
_entity_poly.type
_entity_poly.pdbx_seq_one_letter_code
_entity_poly.pdbx_strand_id
1 'polypeptide(L)'
;DARQLRSSVARRLRDDVEVTSGRADRTVLRRAVARALAAEGVVAAPEVWARLVRDLVDDLGGLGPLESLLRDPAVTDLMVNGHDEVHVERDGALVRTGLTFDDDAHIVRVLSRALGPLGVRLDRSHPFADAVLPGGIRLHAILPPLVDRPTVTLRRVPAVVPSWEDLAAAGSVPPACRELLLASVRDRRNLAVCGRAGVGKTTLLARLLSEVGDDRVVVIEDAPELRQPSPHTVHLRTRAASAEGIGQVDIAALLRNSLRMRPDRLVVGEVRGPEVADLLQAMNTGHDGSMTTVHANGAAEAIVRLEGMALLAGVPLAAARAQVATALDLVVALDRDRQGRRRVAAITRVDLGPDGAISTEVWACEQR
;
A
#
# COMPACT_ATOMS: atom_id res chain seq x y z
N ASP A 1 2.50 17.23 -35.44
CA ASP A 1 1.81 16.17 -34.70
C ASP A 1 2.63 15.84 -33.43
N ALA A 2 1.99 15.83 -32.26
CA ALA A 2 2.64 15.59 -30.96
C ALA A 2 3.24 14.18 -30.86
N ARG A 3 2.61 13.16 -31.46
CA ARG A 3 3.10 11.78 -31.47
C ARG A 3 4.39 11.63 -32.27
N GLN A 4 4.44 12.28 -33.44
CA GLN A 4 5.64 12.30 -34.29
C GLN A 4 6.81 13.01 -33.58
N LEU A 5 6.53 14.15 -32.94
CA LEU A 5 7.54 14.90 -32.18
C LEU A 5 8.11 14.06 -31.02
N ARG A 6 7.24 13.42 -30.23
CA ARG A 6 7.64 12.47 -29.18
C ARG A 6 8.56 11.38 -29.71
N SER A 7 8.16 10.75 -30.82
CA SER A 7 8.92 9.65 -31.44
C SER A 7 10.28 10.11 -31.96
N SER A 8 10.37 11.33 -32.49
CA SER A 8 11.62 11.92 -32.99
C SER A 8 12.57 12.26 -31.84
N VAL A 9 12.07 12.92 -30.79
CA VAL A 9 12.83 13.25 -29.58
C VAL A 9 13.32 11.97 -28.90
N ALA A 10 12.45 10.97 -28.70
CA ALA A 10 12.82 9.70 -28.11
C ALA A 10 13.92 8.97 -28.91
N ARG A 11 13.89 9.07 -30.25
CA ARG A 11 14.95 8.49 -31.10
C ARG A 11 16.29 9.17 -30.86
N ARG A 12 16.34 10.50 -30.85
CA ARG A 12 17.57 11.26 -30.60
C ARG A 12 18.17 10.99 -29.22
N LEU A 13 17.32 10.81 -28.21
CA LEU A 13 17.77 10.55 -26.84
C LEU A 13 18.36 9.14 -26.65
N ARG A 14 18.07 8.19 -27.55
CA ARG A 14 18.75 6.88 -27.55
C ARG A 14 20.22 6.98 -27.94
N ASP A 15 20.60 8.03 -28.66
CA ASP A 15 21.98 8.28 -29.06
C ASP A 15 22.69 9.23 -28.06
N ASP A 16 21.98 9.74 -27.05
CA ASP A 16 22.54 10.63 -26.02
C ASP A 16 23.19 9.80 -24.90
N VAL A 17 24.51 9.87 -24.83
CA VAL A 17 25.36 9.12 -23.88
C VAL A 17 25.02 9.46 -22.42
N GLU A 18 24.62 10.70 -22.13
CA GLU A 18 24.26 11.11 -20.76
C GLU A 18 22.97 10.43 -20.31
N VAL A 19 22.02 10.23 -21.23
CA VAL A 19 20.71 9.61 -20.97
C VAL A 19 20.81 8.08 -20.89
N THR A 20 21.63 7.48 -21.75
CA THR A 20 21.79 6.02 -21.84
C THR A 20 22.66 5.39 -20.75
N SER A 21 23.41 6.21 -20.01
CA SER A 21 24.27 5.77 -18.90
C SER A 21 23.54 5.18 -17.68
N GLY A 22 22.21 5.09 -17.70
CA GLY A 22 21.39 4.46 -16.65
C GLY A 22 21.30 5.24 -15.33
N ARG A 23 21.89 6.44 -15.26
CA ARG A 23 21.89 7.34 -14.08
C ARG A 23 21.32 8.73 -14.35
N ALA A 24 20.60 8.92 -15.44
CA ALA A 24 20.05 10.21 -15.79
C ALA A 24 18.96 10.64 -14.80
N ASP A 25 19.32 11.45 -13.81
CA ASP A 25 18.36 12.19 -13.00
C ASP A 25 17.48 13.08 -13.92
N ARG A 26 16.26 13.41 -13.46
CA ARG A 26 15.29 14.22 -14.22
C ARG A 26 15.88 15.54 -14.71
N THR A 27 16.88 16.08 -14.00
CA THR A 27 17.63 17.28 -14.41
C THR A 27 18.43 17.08 -15.70
N VAL A 28 19.08 15.93 -15.87
CA VAL A 28 19.83 15.57 -17.09
C VAL A 28 18.86 15.32 -18.24
N LEU A 29 17.81 14.53 -17.98
CA LEU A 29 16.79 14.25 -18.99
C LEU A 29 16.10 15.53 -19.49
N ARG A 30 15.78 16.47 -18.60
CA ARG A 30 15.19 17.77 -18.96
C ARG A 30 16.08 18.57 -19.91
N ARG A 31 17.39 18.60 -19.65
CA ARG A 31 18.36 19.28 -20.52
C ARG A 31 18.45 18.59 -21.88
N ALA A 32 18.53 17.26 -21.90
CA ALA A 32 18.59 16.49 -23.12
C ALA A 32 17.34 16.66 -23.99
N VAL A 33 16.14 16.60 -23.39
CA VAL A 33 14.86 16.86 -24.06
C VAL A 33 14.82 18.27 -24.66
N ALA A 34 15.24 19.30 -23.90
CA ALA A 34 15.27 20.66 -24.41
C ALA A 34 16.23 20.82 -25.60
N ARG A 35 17.41 20.20 -25.56
CA ARG A 35 18.35 20.16 -26.71
C ARG A 35 17.74 19.47 -27.92
N ALA A 36 17.10 18.31 -27.72
CA ALA A 36 16.49 17.55 -28.79
C ALA A 36 15.35 18.33 -29.48
N LEU A 37 14.51 19.02 -28.71
CA LEU A 37 13.46 19.88 -29.24
C LEU A 37 13.99 21.05 -30.06
N ALA A 38 15.07 21.68 -29.61
CA ALA A 38 15.71 22.77 -30.34
C ALA A 38 16.30 22.25 -31.66
N ALA A 39 16.89 21.06 -31.65
CA ALA A 39 17.43 20.41 -32.85
C ALA A 39 16.35 19.95 -33.86
N GLU A 40 15.12 19.70 -33.39
CA GLU A 40 13.94 19.46 -34.24
C GLU A 40 13.32 20.77 -34.79
N GLY A 41 13.91 21.93 -34.47
CA GLY A 41 13.42 23.23 -34.94
C GLY A 41 12.11 23.67 -34.31
N VAL A 42 11.76 23.13 -33.13
CA VAL A 42 10.53 23.54 -32.43
C VAL A 42 10.70 24.97 -31.93
N VAL A 43 9.80 25.86 -32.32
CA VAL A 43 9.73 27.24 -31.84
C VAL A 43 8.39 27.45 -31.17
N ALA A 44 8.40 27.88 -29.92
CA ALA A 44 7.20 28.08 -29.12
C ALA A 44 7.39 29.21 -28.10
N ALA A 45 6.29 29.79 -27.62
CA ALA A 45 6.31 30.71 -26.49
C ALA A 45 6.92 30.04 -25.25
N PRO A 46 7.59 30.79 -24.35
CA PRO A 46 8.29 30.22 -23.19
C PRO A 46 7.44 29.25 -22.34
N GLU A 47 6.16 29.56 -22.16
CA GLU A 47 5.21 28.76 -21.37
C GLU A 47 4.89 27.44 -22.08
N VAL A 48 4.67 27.49 -23.39
CA VAL A 48 4.40 26.32 -24.23
C VAL A 48 5.63 25.43 -24.31
N TRP A 49 6.81 26.02 -24.46
CA TRP A 49 8.09 25.32 -24.44
C TRP A 49 8.30 24.60 -23.10
N ALA A 50 8.10 25.29 -21.99
CA ALA A 50 8.27 24.73 -20.66
C ALA A 50 7.29 23.57 -20.39
N ARG A 51 6.05 23.66 -20.89
CA ARG A 51 5.07 22.57 -20.83
C ARG A 51 5.52 21.38 -21.69
N LEU A 52 5.90 21.62 -22.94
CA LEU A 52 6.32 20.57 -23.87
C LEU A 52 7.53 19.78 -23.34
N VAL A 53 8.53 20.49 -22.80
CA VAL A 53 9.69 19.86 -22.15
C VAL A 53 9.25 19.00 -20.97
N ARG A 54 8.34 19.51 -20.13
CA ARG A 54 7.83 18.77 -18.96
C ARG A 54 7.09 17.50 -19.38
N ASP A 55 6.18 17.61 -20.34
CA ASP A 55 5.38 16.49 -20.83
C ASP A 55 6.27 15.40 -21.43
N LEU A 56 7.31 15.79 -22.18
CA LEU A 56 8.30 14.85 -22.71
C LEU A 56 9.18 14.22 -21.64
N VAL A 57 9.60 14.97 -20.63
CA VAL A 57 10.35 14.42 -19.49
C VAL A 57 9.51 13.42 -18.71
N ASP A 58 8.23 13.72 -18.48
CA ASP A 58 7.28 12.83 -17.82
C ASP A 58 7.02 11.58 -18.67
N ASP A 59 6.92 11.76 -19.98
CA ASP A 59 6.73 10.67 -20.93
C ASP A 59 7.96 9.81 -21.18
N LEU A 60 9.17 10.30 -20.88
CA LEU A 60 10.40 9.53 -21.11
C LEU A 60 11.02 8.98 -19.82
N GLY A 61 10.84 9.69 -18.70
CA GLY A 61 11.42 9.35 -17.41
C GLY A 61 10.40 9.06 -16.31
N GLY A 62 9.11 9.05 -16.63
CA GLY A 62 8.03 8.91 -15.65
C GLY A 62 6.89 8.01 -16.13
N LEU A 63 5.71 8.25 -15.55
CA LEU A 63 4.44 7.58 -15.90
C LEU A 63 3.65 8.34 -16.98
N GLY A 64 4.35 9.12 -17.82
CA GLY A 64 3.75 9.86 -18.91
C GLY A 64 2.69 10.84 -18.43
N PRO A 65 1.53 10.93 -19.11
CA PRO A 65 0.46 11.84 -18.74
C PRO A 65 0.06 11.78 -17.25
N LEU A 66 0.12 10.61 -16.62
CA LEU A 66 -0.29 10.40 -15.23
C LEU A 66 0.53 11.22 -14.21
N GLU A 67 1.76 11.61 -14.55
CA GLU A 67 2.63 12.42 -13.69
C GLU A 67 2.00 13.76 -13.29
N SER A 68 1.14 14.33 -14.16
CA SER A 68 0.39 15.54 -13.83
C SER A 68 -0.59 15.33 -12.67
N LEU A 69 -1.31 14.21 -12.67
CA LEU A 69 -2.26 13.83 -11.62
C LEU A 69 -1.54 13.37 -10.36
N LEU A 70 -0.43 12.64 -10.49
CA LEU A 70 0.38 12.19 -9.35
C LEU A 70 1.06 13.35 -8.61
N ARG A 71 1.22 14.52 -9.21
CA ARG A 71 1.71 15.70 -8.47
C ARG A 71 0.67 16.30 -7.52
N ASP A 72 -0.61 16.04 -7.77
CA ASP A 72 -1.70 16.52 -6.93
C ASP A 72 -1.75 15.69 -5.63
N PRO A 73 -1.48 16.27 -4.45
CA PRO A 73 -1.53 15.54 -3.18
C PRO A 73 -2.94 15.10 -2.80
N ALA A 74 -3.99 15.68 -3.39
CA ALA A 74 -5.37 15.28 -3.14
C ALA A 74 -5.77 13.98 -3.86
N VAL A 75 -4.96 13.53 -4.84
CA VAL A 75 -5.21 12.27 -5.56
C VAL A 75 -4.66 11.08 -4.75
N THR A 76 -5.56 10.21 -4.30
CA THR A 76 -5.20 9.01 -3.53
C THR A 76 -5.12 7.76 -4.40
N ASP A 77 -6.02 7.65 -5.38
CA ASP A 77 -6.13 6.50 -6.27
C ASP A 77 -6.31 7.02 -7.71
N LEU A 78 -5.75 6.31 -8.68
CA LEU A 78 -5.84 6.60 -10.10
C LEU A 78 -6.12 5.32 -10.87
N MET A 79 -7.13 5.35 -11.72
CA MET A 79 -7.56 4.20 -12.52
C MET A 79 -7.56 4.57 -14.00
N VAL A 80 -6.90 3.76 -14.82
CA VAL A 80 -6.86 3.88 -16.28
C VAL A 80 -7.55 2.65 -16.85
N ASN A 81 -8.59 2.85 -17.67
CA ASN A 81 -9.34 1.78 -18.34
C ASN A 81 -9.19 1.87 -19.87
N GLY A 82 -7.98 2.21 -20.33
CA GLY A 82 -7.66 2.53 -21.72
C GLY A 82 -7.18 3.96 -21.91
N HIS A 83 -6.70 4.29 -23.12
CA HIS A 83 -6.03 5.57 -23.39
C HIS A 83 -6.88 6.83 -23.20
N ASP A 84 -8.21 6.73 -23.19
CA ASP A 84 -9.18 7.83 -23.14
C ASP A 84 -10.08 7.80 -21.89
N GLU A 85 -9.79 6.91 -20.96
CA GLU A 85 -10.58 6.74 -19.74
C GLU A 85 -9.67 6.70 -18.51
N VAL A 86 -9.49 7.86 -17.88
CA VAL A 86 -8.71 8.03 -16.65
C VAL A 86 -9.58 8.63 -15.55
N HIS A 87 -9.67 7.92 -14.43
CA HIS A 87 -10.36 8.34 -13.22
C HIS A 87 -9.37 8.57 -12.08
N VAL A 88 -9.74 9.46 -11.15
CA VAL A 88 -9.00 9.68 -9.90
C VAL A 88 -9.96 9.69 -8.72
N GLU A 89 -9.50 9.22 -7.56
CA GLU A 89 -10.15 9.47 -6.27
C GLU A 89 -9.58 10.74 -5.64
N ARG A 90 -10.46 11.68 -5.29
CA ARG A 90 -10.17 12.90 -4.53
C ARG A 90 -11.16 13.01 -3.38
N ASP A 91 -10.67 13.14 -2.16
CA ASP A 91 -11.51 13.25 -0.95
C ASP A 91 -12.59 12.15 -0.85
N GLY A 92 -12.26 10.93 -1.31
CA GLY A 92 -13.17 9.79 -1.33
C GLY A 92 -14.20 9.78 -2.47
N ALA A 93 -14.17 10.76 -3.38
CA ALA A 93 -15.03 10.84 -4.54
C ALA A 93 -14.27 10.45 -5.82
N LEU A 94 -14.89 9.59 -6.63
CA LEU A 94 -14.36 9.17 -7.92
C LEU A 94 -14.73 10.18 -9.02
N VAL A 95 -13.73 10.70 -9.73
CA VAL A 95 -13.91 11.73 -10.77
C VAL A 95 -13.22 11.31 -12.06
N ARG A 96 -13.93 11.38 -13.19
CA ARG A 96 -13.33 11.22 -14.52
C ARG A 96 -12.53 12.47 -14.88
N THR A 97 -11.31 12.26 -15.35
CA THR A 97 -10.43 13.33 -15.81
C THR A 97 -10.51 13.51 -17.32
N GLY A 98 -10.06 14.67 -17.83
CA GLY A 98 -9.86 14.90 -19.27
C GLY A 98 -8.51 14.40 -19.80
N LEU A 99 -7.76 13.65 -19.00
CA LEU A 99 -6.42 13.21 -19.33
C LEU A 99 -6.46 11.98 -20.23
N THR A 100 -5.64 11.98 -21.29
CA THR A 100 -5.56 10.88 -22.26
C THR A 100 -4.13 10.51 -22.58
N PHE A 101 -3.92 9.24 -22.93
CA PHE A 101 -2.74 8.75 -23.63
C PHE A 101 -2.99 8.80 -25.14
N ASP A 102 -1.92 8.79 -25.94
CA ASP A 102 -2.00 8.72 -27.41
C ASP A 102 -2.78 7.51 -27.95
N ASP A 103 -2.56 6.33 -27.36
CA ASP A 103 -3.20 5.06 -27.71
C ASP A 103 -2.96 4.03 -26.59
N ASP A 104 -3.60 2.87 -26.69
CA ASP A 104 -3.44 1.81 -25.69
C ASP A 104 -2.00 1.25 -25.67
N ALA A 105 -1.28 1.28 -26.80
CA ALA A 105 0.13 0.87 -26.85
C ALA A 105 1.05 1.85 -26.11
N HIS A 106 0.65 3.12 -25.98
CA HIS A 106 1.36 4.14 -25.22
C HIS A 106 1.35 3.81 -23.72
N ILE A 107 0.20 3.38 -23.19
CA ILE A 107 0.09 2.89 -21.81
C ILE A 107 1.11 1.77 -21.58
N VAL A 108 1.10 0.75 -22.44
CA VAL A 108 2.02 -0.39 -22.32
C VAL A 108 3.48 0.06 -22.33
N ARG A 109 3.89 0.93 -23.26
CA ARG A 109 5.27 1.45 -23.33
C ARG A 109 5.68 2.18 -22.04
N VAL A 110 4.82 3.03 -21.51
CA VAL A 110 5.07 3.78 -20.27
C VAL A 110 5.24 2.83 -19.08
N LEU A 111 4.34 1.85 -18.94
CA LEU A 111 4.38 0.89 -17.84
C LEU A 111 5.59 -0.04 -17.93
N SER A 112 5.87 -0.65 -19.08
CA SER A 112 7.01 -1.55 -19.25
C SER A 112 8.34 -0.85 -18.94
N ARG A 113 8.47 0.44 -19.29
CA ARG A 113 9.63 1.25 -18.92
C ARG A 113 9.71 1.52 -17.42
N ALA A 114 8.59 1.88 -16.79
CA ALA A 114 8.56 2.16 -15.35
C ALA A 114 8.85 0.91 -14.50
N LEU A 115 8.44 -0.27 -14.97
CA LEU A 115 8.58 -1.55 -14.29
C LEU A 115 9.93 -2.24 -14.53
N GLY A 116 10.55 -2.01 -15.69
CA GLY A 116 11.83 -2.64 -16.06
C GLY A 116 12.95 -2.51 -15.02
N PRO A 117 13.24 -1.31 -14.48
CA PRO A 117 14.23 -1.12 -13.43
C PRO A 117 13.93 -1.86 -12.11
N LEU A 118 12.67 -2.24 -11.88
CA LEU A 118 12.23 -3.02 -10.72
C LEU A 118 12.35 -4.53 -10.96
N GLY A 119 12.80 -4.96 -12.14
CA GLY A 119 12.82 -6.36 -12.55
C GLY A 119 11.43 -6.95 -12.81
N VAL A 120 10.40 -6.10 -12.93
CA VAL A 120 9.02 -6.52 -13.16
C VAL A 120 8.73 -6.45 -14.66
N ARG A 121 8.23 -7.56 -15.21
CA ARG A 121 7.93 -7.69 -16.63
C ARG A 121 6.43 -7.54 -16.87
N LEU A 122 6.08 -6.70 -17.85
CA LEU A 122 4.70 -6.49 -18.29
C LEU A 122 4.66 -6.46 -19.82
N ASP A 123 4.17 -7.54 -20.43
CA ASP A 123 4.04 -7.71 -21.87
C ASP A 123 2.98 -8.80 -22.19
N ARG A 124 2.87 -9.24 -23.45
CA ARG A 124 1.88 -10.27 -23.83
C ARG A 124 2.11 -11.65 -23.17
N SER A 125 3.35 -11.96 -22.78
CA SER A 125 3.70 -13.21 -22.09
C SER A 125 3.49 -13.10 -20.56
N HIS A 126 3.56 -11.88 -20.02
CA HIS A 126 3.31 -11.55 -18.62
C HIS A 126 2.26 -10.44 -18.57
N PRO A 127 0.97 -10.78 -18.79
CA PRO A 127 -0.08 -9.80 -19.06
C PRO A 127 -0.60 -9.08 -17.80
N PHE A 128 -0.02 -9.31 -16.64
CA PHE A 128 -0.33 -8.53 -15.45
C PHE A 128 0.91 -8.37 -14.56
N ALA A 129 0.91 -7.31 -13.75
CA ALA A 129 2.01 -7.04 -12.84
C ALA A 129 1.55 -6.23 -11.62
N ASP A 130 2.15 -6.54 -10.47
CA ASP A 130 2.09 -5.76 -9.25
C ASP A 130 3.48 -5.18 -8.95
N ALA A 131 3.54 -3.91 -8.57
CA ALA A 131 4.79 -3.25 -8.21
C ALA A 131 4.59 -2.11 -7.21
N VAL A 132 5.68 -1.73 -6.54
CA VAL A 132 5.76 -0.50 -5.76
C VAL A 132 6.77 0.42 -6.44
N LEU A 133 6.27 1.50 -7.01
CA LEU A 133 7.07 2.51 -7.70
C LEU A 133 7.79 3.44 -6.70
N PRO A 134 8.84 4.15 -7.14
CA PRO A 134 9.44 5.23 -6.37
C PRO A 134 8.38 6.20 -5.82
N GLY A 135 8.55 6.63 -4.57
CA GLY A 135 7.54 7.41 -3.85
C GLY A 135 6.47 6.58 -3.14
N GLY A 136 6.51 5.24 -3.24
CA GLY A 136 5.59 4.35 -2.52
C GLY A 136 4.22 4.21 -3.19
N ILE A 137 4.14 4.49 -4.50
CA ILE A 137 2.92 4.32 -5.28
C ILE A 137 2.79 2.83 -5.63
N ARG A 138 1.73 2.20 -5.16
CA ARG A 138 1.37 0.83 -5.55
C ARG A 138 0.80 0.87 -6.96
N LEU A 139 1.25 -0.03 -7.83
CA LEU A 139 0.79 -0.18 -9.20
C LEU A 139 0.31 -1.61 -9.38
N HIS A 140 -0.90 -1.74 -9.92
CA HIS A 140 -1.41 -2.98 -10.50
C HIS A 140 -1.76 -2.71 -11.97
N ALA A 141 -1.35 -3.57 -12.88
CA ALA A 141 -1.66 -3.45 -14.30
C ALA A 141 -2.09 -4.79 -14.90
N ILE A 142 -3.04 -4.76 -15.83
CA ILE A 142 -3.51 -5.92 -16.60
C ILE A 142 -3.61 -5.53 -18.09
N LEU A 143 -3.14 -6.39 -18.98
CA LEU A 143 -3.11 -6.23 -20.42
C LEU A 143 -4.06 -7.20 -21.14
N PRO A 144 -4.51 -6.86 -22.36
CA PRO A 144 -5.21 -7.81 -23.22
C PRO A 144 -4.41 -9.10 -23.48
N PRO A 145 -5.10 -10.26 -23.63
CA PRO A 145 -6.55 -10.43 -23.74
C PRO A 145 -7.28 -10.65 -22.40
N LEU A 146 -6.62 -10.52 -21.25
CA LEU A 146 -7.29 -10.73 -19.95
C LEU A 146 -8.32 -9.64 -19.62
N VAL A 147 -8.17 -8.49 -20.28
CA VAL A 147 -9.06 -7.34 -20.27
C VAL A 147 -9.15 -6.80 -21.70
N ASP A 148 -10.24 -6.10 -22.05
CA ASP A 148 -10.42 -5.57 -23.41
C ASP A 148 -9.35 -4.53 -23.78
N ARG A 149 -8.90 -3.75 -22.79
CA ARG A 149 -7.95 -2.64 -22.94
C ARG A 149 -6.98 -2.61 -21.76
N PRO A 150 -5.74 -2.13 -21.95
CA PRO A 150 -4.78 -2.00 -20.85
C PRO A 150 -5.38 -1.25 -19.67
N THR A 151 -5.43 -1.92 -18.52
CA THR A 151 -6.01 -1.40 -17.29
C THR A 151 -4.92 -1.19 -16.24
N VAL A 152 -4.94 -0.06 -15.56
CA VAL A 152 -3.94 0.31 -14.54
C VAL A 152 -4.63 0.88 -13.32
N THR A 153 -4.26 0.41 -12.14
CA THR A 153 -4.64 1.00 -10.86
C THR A 153 -3.37 1.46 -10.14
N LEU A 154 -3.30 2.74 -9.80
CA LEU A 154 -2.27 3.31 -8.95
C LEU A 154 -2.90 3.72 -7.62
N ARG A 155 -2.29 3.32 -6.51
CA ARG A 155 -2.66 3.78 -5.18
C ARG A 155 -1.48 4.46 -4.50
N ARG A 156 -1.68 5.68 -4.05
CA ARG A 156 -0.74 6.41 -3.22
C ARG A 156 -1.01 6.10 -1.75
N VAL A 157 0.04 5.68 -1.05
CA VAL A 157 -0.01 5.62 0.41
C VAL A 157 0.01 7.05 0.96
N PRO A 158 -0.90 7.42 1.88
CA PRO A 158 -0.89 8.73 2.51
C PRO A 158 0.49 9.05 3.09
N ALA A 159 1.00 10.25 2.79
CA ALA A 159 2.35 10.65 3.22
C ALA A 159 2.42 10.94 4.72
N VAL A 160 1.28 11.24 5.37
CA VAL A 160 1.18 11.68 6.76
C VAL A 160 0.20 10.78 7.51
N VAL A 161 0.65 10.23 8.63
CA VAL A 161 -0.21 9.54 9.60
C VAL A 161 -0.97 10.61 10.38
N PRO A 162 -2.32 10.61 10.39
CA PRO A 162 -3.10 11.59 11.16
C PRO A 162 -2.69 11.64 12.64
N SER A 163 -2.75 12.81 13.26
CA SER A 163 -2.61 12.93 14.71
C SER A 163 -3.84 12.36 15.43
N TRP A 164 -3.75 12.14 16.73
CA TRP A 164 -4.93 11.77 17.52
C TRP A 164 -5.98 12.87 17.51
N GLU A 165 -5.54 14.13 17.47
CA GLU A 165 -6.39 15.31 17.39
C GLU A 165 -7.14 15.35 16.04
N ASP A 166 -6.47 15.02 14.93
CA ASP A 166 -7.11 14.88 13.61
C ASP A 166 -8.16 13.76 13.60
N LEU A 167 -7.82 12.59 14.18
CA LEU A 167 -8.73 11.45 14.27
C LEU A 167 -9.94 11.74 15.17
N ALA A 168 -9.75 12.50 16.25
CA ALA A 168 -10.83 12.93 17.12
C ALA A 168 -11.72 13.99 16.43
N ALA A 169 -11.12 14.97 15.76
CA ALA A 169 -11.84 16.00 15.01
C ALA A 169 -12.67 15.42 13.85
N ALA A 170 -12.17 14.37 13.20
CA ALA A 170 -12.91 13.62 12.18
C ALA A 170 -14.03 12.72 12.75
N GLY A 171 -14.11 12.59 14.09
CA GLY A 171 -15.01 11.65 14.76
C GLY A 171 -14.62 10.18 14.60
N SER A 172 -13.41 9.91 14.09
CA SER A 172 -12.95 8.55 13.80
C SER A 172 -12.48 7.81 15.05
N VAL A 173 -11.84 8.50 15.99
CA VAL A 173 -11.43 7.94 17.28
C VAL A 173 -11.89 8.90 18.39
N PRO A 174 -13.00 8.58 19.09
CA PRO A 174 -13.43 9.38 20.24
C PRO A 174 -12.40 9.39 21.39
N PRO A 175 -12.35 10.43 22.23
CA PRO A 175 -11.36 10.53 23.32
C PRO A 175 -11.33 9.33 24.28
N ALA A 176 -12.50 8.80 24.67
CA ALA A 176 -12.58 7.61 25.53
C ALA A 176 -11.95 6.37 24.88
N CYS A 177 -12.10 6.22 23.57
CA CYS A 177 -11.47 5.15 22.79
C CYS A 177 -9.95 5.34 22.71
N ARG A 178 -9.47 6.59 22.57
CA ARG A 178 -8.04 6.92 22.50
C ARG A 178 -7.29 6.45 23.75
N GLU A 179 -7.82 6.72 24.94
CA GLU A 179 -7.13 6.35 26.19
C GLU A 179 -6.92 4.84 26.32
N LEU A 180 -7.94 4.04 25.99
CA LEU A 180 -7.87 2.58 25.99
C LEU A 180 -6.83 2.07 24.98
N LEU A 181 -6.83 2.63 23.76
CA LEU A 181 -5.86 2.28 22.73
C LEU A 181 -4.42 2.62 23.13
N LEU A 182 -4.19 3.79 23.72
CA LEU A 182 -2.87 4.20 24.21
C LEU A 182 -2.39 3.31 25.36
N ALA A 183 -3.26 2.98 26.30
CA ALA A 183 -2.95 2.05 27.38
C ALA A 183 -2.55 0.68 26.81
N SER A 184 -3.28 0.19 25.81
CA SER A 184 -3.00 -1.09 25.16
C SER A 184 -1.62 -1.14 24.51
N VAL A 185 -1.18 -0.05 23.86
CA VAL A 185 0.17 0.02 23.27
C VAL A 185 1.24 0.00 24.36
N ARG A 186 1.07 0.78 25.43
CA ARG A 186 2.01 0.87 26.57
C ARG A 186 2.14 -0.48 27.30
N ASP A 187 1.02 -1.15 27.51
CA ASP A 187 0.93 -2.44 28.19
C ASP A 187 1.32 -3.63 27.29
N ARG A 188 1.79 -3.35 26.06
CA ARG A 188 2.20 -4.36 25.08
C ARG A 188 1.11 -5.40 24.79
N ARG A 189 -0.14 -4.95 24.68
CA ARG A 189 -1.26 -5.82 24.28
C ARG A 189 -1.14 -6.19 22.80
N ASN A 190 -1.28 -7.47 22.50
CA ASN A 190 -1.39 -7.96 21.14
C ASN A 190 -2.77 -7.59 20.58
N LEU A 191 -2.81 -6.91 19.44
CA LEU A 191 -4.07 -6.38 18.90
C LEU A 191 -4.25 -6.60 17.40
N ALA A 192 -5.50 -6.82 17.01
CA ALA A 192 -5.92 -6.88 15.62
C ALA A 192 -6.88 -5.73 15.32
N VAL A 193 -6.58 -4.92 14.30
CA VAL A 193 -7.50 -3.91 13.78
C VAL A 193 -8.31 -4.54 12.64
N CYS A 194 -9.63 -4.62 12.78
CA CYS A 194 -10.49 -5.21 11.77
C CYS A 194 -11.43 -4.20 11.11
N GLY A 195 -11.89 -4.52 9.89
CA GLY A 195 -12.83 -3.70 9.15
C GLY A 195 -12.92 -4.06 7.66
N ARG A 196 -13.88 -3.45 6.97
CA ARG A 196 -14.01 -3.56 5.50
C ARG A 196 -12.86 -2.85 4.77
N ALA A 197 -12.76 -3.03 3.46
CA ALA A 197 -11.83 -2.24 2.65
C ALA A 197 -12.12 -0.74 2.77
N GLY A 198 -11.06 0.07 2.90
CA GLY A 198 -11.17 1.54 2.91
C GLY A 198 -11.77 2.16 4.18
N VAL A 199 -11.94 1.42 5.28
CA VAL A 199 -12.40 1.99 6.57
C VAL A 199 -11.27 2.58 7.43
N GLY A 200 -10.00 2.44 7.01
CA GLY A 200 -8.85 3.04 7.70
C GLY A 200 -8.08 2.13 8.65
N LYS A 201 -8.14 0.80 8.48
CA LYS A 201 -7.41 -0.17 9.33
C LYS A 201 -5.92 0.18 9.44
N THR A 202 -5.25 0.31 8.29
CA THR A 202 -3.82 0.62 8.22
C THR A 202 -3.51 2.00 8.79
N THR A 203 -4.42 2.97 8.64
CA THR A 203 -4.28 4.31 9.22
C THR A 203 -4.28 4.28 10.74
N LEU A 204 -5.23 3.56 11.36
CA LEU A 204 -5.26 3.40 12.81
C LEU A 204 -4.04 2.60 13.30
N LEU A 205 -3.69 1.52 12.59
CA LEU A 205 -2.50 0.73 12.92
C LEU A 205 -1.22 1.57 12.87
N ALA A 206 -1.04 2.42 11.85
CA ALA A 206 0.09 3.34 11.75
C ALA A 206 0.12 4.37 12.90
N ARG A 207 -1.06 4.84 13.32
CA ARG A 207 -1.17 5.74 14.48
C ARG A 207 -0.75 5.05 15.77
N LEU A 208 -1.24 3.84 16.04
CA LEU A 208 -0.86 3.04 17.20
C LEU A 208 0.64 2.72 17.20
N LEU A 209 1.17 2.36 16.04
CA LEU A 209 2.59 2.10 15.83
C LEU A 209 3.47 3.32 16.15
N SER A 210 2.96 4.53 15.90
CA SER A 210 3.66 5.77 16.22
C SER A 210 3.72 6.08 17.72
N GLU A 211 2.98 5.35 18.56
CA GLU A 211 2.99 5.46 20.02
C GLU A 211 3.91 4.43 20.70
N VAL A 212 4.50 3.53 19.91
CA VAL A 212 5.49 2.59 20.41
C VAL A 212 6.78 3.35 20.74
N GLY A 213 7.26 3.20 21.98
CA GLY A 213 8.48 3.83 22.48
C GLY A 213 9.75 3.17 21.94
N ASP A 214 10.64 2.74 22.85
CA ASP A 214 12.00 2.28 22.52
C ASP A 214 12.07 0.82 21.98
N ASP A 215 10.93 0.16 21.84
CA ASP A 215 10.85 -1.21 21.34
C ASP A 215 11.44 -1.32 19.94
N ARG A 216 12.21 -2.39 19.71
CA ARG A 216 12.61 -2.80 18.36
C ARG A 216 11.42 -3.42 17.65
N VAL A 217 10.91 -2.70 16.65
CA VAL A 217 9.75 -3.15 15.88
C VAL A 217 10.18 -3.68 14.52
N VAL A 218 9.69 -4.87 14.15
CA VAL A 218 9.79 -5.37 12.78
C VAL A 218 8.41 -5.29 12.12
N VAL A 219 8.32 -4.44 11.10
CA VAL A 219 7.12 -4.20 10.30
C VAL A 219 7.21 -5.05 9.03
N ILE A 220 6.19 -5.85 8.73
CA ILE A 220 6.14 -6.76 7.59
C ILE A 220 4.91 -6.42 6.75
N GLU A 221 5.13 -6.09 5.48
CA GLU A 221 4.04 -5.67 4.59
C GLU A 221 4.23 -6.20 3.16
N ASP A 222 3.13 -6.38 2.44
CA ASP A 222 3.21 -6.59 0.98
C ASP A 222 3.72 -5.34 0.27
N ALA A 223 3.11 -4.20 0.61
CA ALA A 223 3.44 -2.89 0.12
C ALA A 223 3.59 -1.93 1.30
N PRO A 224 4.55 -0.99 1.25
CA PRO A 224 4.87 -0.14 2.39
C PRO A 224 3.77 0.89 2.65
N GLU A 225 2.92 0.63 3.64
CA GLU A 225 1.85 1.53 4.09
C GLU A 225 2.14 2.11 5.49
N LEU A 226 2.76 1.32 6.35
CA LEU A 226 3.11 1.67 7.71
C LEU A 226 4.47 2.36 7.73
N ARG A 227 4.48 3.67 7.95
CA ARG A 227 5.71 4.41 8.25
C ARG A 227 5.77 4.67 9.75
N GLN A 228 6.81 4.17 10.41
CA GLN A 228 7.05 4.45 11.81
C GLN A 228 8.16 5.50 11.95
N PRO A 229 7.96 6.56 12.76
CA PRO A 229 9.02 7.53 13.04
C PRO A 229 10.04 7.05 14.10
N SER A 230 9.89 5.84 14.67
CA SER A 230 10.78 5.32 15.72
C SER A 230 12.15 4.92 15.14
N PRO A 231 13.26 5.29 15.81
CA PRO A 231 14.61 5.00 15.36
C PRO A 231 14.95 3.51 15.29
N HIS A 232 14.20 2.64 15.98
CA HIS A 232 14.47 1.20 16.07
C HIS A 232 13.47 0.32 15.30
N THR A 233 13.02 0.83 14.14
CA THR A 233 12.10 0.12 13.25
C THR A 233 12.82 -0.53 12.07
N VAL A 234 12.53 -1.80 11.77
CA VAL A 234 12.95 -2.45 10.53
C VAL A 234 11.74 -2.80 9.68
N HIS A 235 11.74 -2.33 8.43
CA HIS A 235 10.69 -2.62 7.45
C HIS A 235 11.10 -3.76 6.54
N LEU A 236 10.39 -4.87 6.62
CA LEU A 236 10.46 -6.01 5.72
C LEU A 236 9.33 -5.92 4.70
N ARG A 237 9.63 -6.28 3.46
CA ARG A 237 8.67 -6.22 2.35
C ARG A 237 8.69 -7.51 1.57
N THR A 238 7.50 -7.94 1.16
CA THR A 238 7.40 -9.08 0.25
C THR A 238 8.08 -8.78 -1.08
N ARG A 239 8.46 -9.85 -1.77
CA ARG A 239 8.99 -9.79 -3.12
C ARG A 239 8.20 -10.78 -3.97
N ALA A 240 7.58 -10.29 -5.03
CA ALA A 240 6.97 -11.16 -6.03
C ALA A 240 8.04 -12.06 -6.68
N ALA A 241 7.63 -13.21 -7.21
CA ALA A 241 8.50 -14.02 -8.04
C ALA A 241 8.99 -13.22 -9.26
N SER A 242 10.18 -13.54 -9.77
CA SER A 242 10.61 -13.04 -11.07
C SER A 242 9.67 -13.56 -12.19
N ALA A 243 9.82 -13.05 -13.40
CA ALA A 243 9.11 -13.56 -14.57
C ALA A 243 9.30 -15.08 -14.77
N GLU A 244 10.44 -15.61 -14.35
CA GLU A 244 10.77 -17.04 -14.38
C GLU A 244 10.19 -17.83 -13.20
N GLY A 245 9.40 -17.19 -12.32
CA GLY A 245 8.80 -17.83 -11.14
C GLY A 245 9.76 -17.99 -9.97
N ILE A 246 10.92 -17.33 -9.97
CA ILE A 246 12.00 -17.56 -8.99
C ILE A 246 12.03 -16.44 -7.94
N GLY A 247 12.31 -16.83 -6.69
CA GLY A 247 12.68 -15.88 -5.65
C GLY A 247 11.51 -15.15 -4.98
N GLN A 248 10.30 -15.70 -5.05
CA GLN A 248 9.19 -15.20 -4.25
C GLN A 248 9.56 -15.19 -2.75
N VAL A 249 9.24 -14.10 -2.06
CA VAL A 249 9.36 -13.96 -0.61
C VAL A 249 8.02 -13.41 -0.11
N ASP A 250 7.25 -14.25 0.56
CA ASP A 250 5.94 -13.90 1.10
C ASP A 250 6.03 -13.45 2.57
N ILE A 251 4.89 -13.02 3.13
CA ILE A 251 4.80 -12.57 4.53
C ILE A 251 5.24 -13.69 5.49
N ALA A 252 4.85 -14.94 5.24
CA ALA A 252 5.21 -16.06 6.10
C ALA A 252 6.75 -16.27 6.17
N ALA A 253 7.44 -16.20 5.02
CA ALA A 253 8.90 -16.27 4.98
C ALA A 253 9.57 -15.10 5.73
N LEU A 254 9.06 -13.88 5.58
CA LEU A 254 9.57 -12.71 6.29
C LEU A 254 9.32 -12.82 7.80
N LEU A 255 8.16 -13.31 8.21
CA LEU A 255 7.80 -13.48 9.61
C LEU A 255 8.72 -14.48 10.29
N ARG A 256 8.96 -15.66 9.68
CA ARG A 256 9.95 -16.62 10.20
C ARG A 256 11.38 -16.08 10.24
N ASN A 257 11.75 -15.21 9.30
CA ASN A 257 13.05 -14.55 9.32
C ASN A 257 13.13 -13.51 10.46
N SER A 258 12.05 -12.75 10.66
CA SER A 258 11.97 -11.67 11.64
C SER A 258 12.21 -12.14 13.07
N LEU A 259 11.83 -13.37 13.42
CA LEU A 259 12.08 -13.97 14.74
C LEU A 259 13.58 -14.07 15.07
N ARG A 260 14.46 -14.08 14.06
CA ARG A 260 15.93 -14.08 14.24
C ARG A 260 16.51 -12.67 14.38
N MET A 261 15.70 -11.64 14.21
CA MET A 261 16.11 -10.23 14.24
C MET A 261 15.98 -9.60 15.63
N ARG A 262 15.68 -10.41 16.66
CA ARG A 262 15.39 -9.99 18.04
C ARG A 262 14.35 -8.86 18.10
N PRO A 263 13.15 -9.02 17.50
CA PRO A 263 12.11 -8.01 17.63
C PRO A 263 11.53 -8.03 19.04
N ASP A 264 11.24 -6.83 19.57
CA ASP A 264 10.37 -6.70 20.73
C ASP A 264 8.90 -6.81 20.29
N ARG A 265 8.56 -6.28 19.10
CA ARG A 265 7.20 -6.34 18.52
C ARG A 265 7.24 -6.73 17.04
N LEU A 266 6.23 -7.47 16.62
CA LEU A 266 5.97 -7.75 15.21
C LEU A 266 4.71 -7.02 14.75
N VAL A 267 4.80 -6.32 13.63
CA VAL A 267 3.66 -5.64 13.03
C VAL A 267 3.47 -6.16 11.63
N VAL A 268 2.37 -6.86 11.40
CA VAL A 268 2.03 -7.38 10.06
C VAL A 268 0.94 -6.50 9.48
N GLY A 269 1.23 -5.81 8.37
CA GLY A 269 0.32 -4.81 7.78
C GLY A 269 -1.09 -5.36 7.55
N GLU A 270 -1.21 -6.55 7.00
CA GLU A 270 -2.47 -7.30 6.91
C GLU A 270 -2.19 -8.79 6.86
N VAL A 271 -2.95 -9.57 7.62
CA VAL A 271 -2.97 -11.04 7.50
C VAL A 271 -4.14 -11.50 6.65
N ARG A 272 -3.85 -12.35 5.66
CA ARG A 272 -4.81 -12.87 4.68
C ARG A 272 -4.71 -14.38 4.44
N GLY A 273 -3.71 -15.05 5.01
CA GLY A 273 -3.47 -16.45 4.76
C GLY A 273 -2.63 -17.16 5.82
N PRO A 274 -1.82 -18.16 5.42
CA PRO A 274 -1.19 -19.09 6.34
C PRO A 274 -0.12 -18.46 7.26
N GLU A 275 0.36 -17.25 6.94
CA GLU A 275 1.26 -16.46 7.80
C GLU A 275 0.69 -16.22 9.21
N VAL A 276 -0.63 -16.33 9.38
CA VAL A 276 -1.29 -16.21 10.70
C VAL A 276 -0.75 -17.22 11.70
N ALA A 277 -0.41 -18.44 11.30
CA ALA A 277 0.11 -19.45 12.23
C ALA A 277 1.46 -19.02 12.82
N ASP A 278 2.36 -18.52 11.98
CA ASP A 278 3.66 -17.98 12.39
C ASP A 278 3.47 -16.73 13.29
N LEU A 279 2.47 -15.89 13.02
CA LEU A 279 2.17 -14.68 13.82
C LEU A 279 1.65 -15.03 15.21
N LEU A 280 0.65 -15.91 15.28
CA LEU A 280 0.06 -16.36 16.53
C LEU A 280 1.11 -17.08 17.38
N GLN A 281 1.99 -17.87 16.76
CA GLN A 281 3.10 -18.49 17.47
C GLN A 281 4.05 -17.43 18.04
N ALA A 282 4.41 -16.41 17.26
CA ALA A 282 5.30 -15.34 17.72
C ALA A 282 4.69 -14.57 18.91
N MET A 283 3.41 -14.20 18.82
CA MET A 283 2.65 -13.56 19.89
C MET A 283 2.64 -14.39 21.18
N ASN A 284 2.49 -15.71 21.07
CA ASN A 284 2.50 -16.63 22.22
C ASN A 284 3.90 -16.92 22.79
N THR A 285 4.98 -16.53 22.10
CA THR A 285 6.37 -16.87 22.46
C THR A 285 7.21 -15.65 22.85
N GLY A 286 6.56 -14.60 23.35
CA GLY A 286 7.23 -13.45 23.96
C GLY A 286 7.47 -12.26 23.03
N HIS A 287 6.77 -12.19 21.90
CA HIS A 287 6.73 -11.00 21.04
C HIS A 287 5.48 -10.17 21.36
N ASP A 288 5.34 -9.78 22.62
CA ASP A 288 4.19 -9.03 23.12
C ASP A 288 4.11 -7.64 22.50
N GLY A 289 2.90 -7.12 22.35
CA GLY A 289 2.62 -5.83 21.73
C GLY A 289 2.62 -5.89 20.21
N SER A 290 2.54 -7.10 19.65
CA SER A 290 2.43 -7.34 18.22
C SER A 290 1.07 -6.91 17.70
N MET A 291 1.03 -6.41 16.47
CA MET A 291 -0.17 -5.81 15.91
C MET A 291 -0.39 -6.28 14.47
N THR A 292 -1.65 -6.39 14.06
CA THR A 292 -1.97 -6.66 12.65
C THR A 292 -3.30 -6.04 12.23
N THR A 293 -3.58 -6.04 10.93
CA THR A 293 -4.93 -5.83 10.43
C THR A 293 -5.52 -7.09 9.82
N VAL A 294 -6.84 -7.22 9.90
CA VAL A 294 -7.58 -8.33 9.31
C VAL A 294 -8.88 -7.83 8.71
N HIS A 295 -9.27 -8.35 7.55
CA HIS A 295 -10.58 -8.04 6.98
C HIS A 295 -11.69 -8.80 7.69
N ALA A 296 -12.53 -8.09 8.45
CA ALA A 296 -13.71 -8.64 9.12
C ALA A 296 -14.67 -7.48 9.47
N ASN A 297 -15.96 -7.75 9.66
CA ASN A 297 -16.95 -6.72 10.02
C ASN A 297 -17.11 -6.53 11.53
N GLY A 298 -16.31 -7.23 12.34
CA GLY A 298 -16.35 -7.14 13.81
C GLY A 298 -15.43 -8.15 14.47
N ALA A 299 -15.38 -8.15 15.80
CA ALA A 299 -14.46 -8.97 16.57
C ALA A 299 -14.70 -10.48 16.42
N ALA A 300 -15.96 -10.92 16.52
CA ALA A 300 -16.30 -12.34 16.38
C ALA A 300 -15.88 -12.90 15.01
N GLU A 301 -16.15 -12.16 13.92
CA GLU A 301 -15.73 -12.56 12.58
C GLU A 301 -14.20 -12.54 12.44
N ALA A 302 -13.50 -11.55 13.02
CA ALA A 302 -12.05 -11.48 12.99
C ALA A 302 -11.41 -12.72 13.64
N ILE A 303 -11.91 -13.13 14.81
CA ILE A 303 -11.46 -14.34 15.53
C ILE A 303 -11.65 -15.58 14.66
N VAL A 304 -12.87 -15.80 14.12
CA VAL A 304 -13.17 -16.94 13.26
C VAL A 304 -12.27 -16.97 12.02
N ARG A 305 -11.96 -15.82 11.44
CA ARG A 305 -11.05 -15.73 10.28
C ARG A 305 -9.61 -16.05 10.63
N LEU A 306 -9.12 -15.59 11.78
CA LEU A 306 -7.79 -15.96 12.27
C LEU A 306 -7.68 -17.47 12.52
N GLU A 307 -8.69 -18.07 13.15
CA GLU A 307 -8.78 -19.52 13.34
C GLU A 307 -8.78 -20.27 12.00
N GLY A 308 -9.58 -19.79 11.03
CA GLY A 308 -9.66 -20.38 9.69
C GLY A 308 -8.34 -20.28 8.91
N MET A 309 -7.64 -19.14 9.00
CA MET A 309 -6.32 -18.96 8.38
C MET A 309 -5.25 -19.87 9.01
N ALA A 310 -5.27 -20.03 10.33
CA ALA A 310 -4.40 -20.98 11.03
C ALA A 310 -4.73 -22.43 10.63
N LEU A 311 -6.01 -22.77 10.46
CA LEU A 311 -6.43 -24.07 9.95
C LEU A 311 -5.90 -24.36 8.53
N LEU A 312 -5.96 -23.37 7.64
CA LEU A 312 -5.39 -23.47 6.29
C LEU A 312 -3.86 -23.63 6.31
N ALA A 313 -3.18 -23.12 7.35
CA ALA A 313 -1.77 -23.34 7.59
C ALA A 313 -1.44 -24.74 8.16
N GLY A 314 -2.46 -25.59 8.38
CA GLY A 314 -2.30 -26.94 8.91
C GLY A 314 -2.37 -27.04 10.44
N VAL A 315 -2.74 -25.97 11.15
CA VAL A 315 -2.94 -26.02 12.61
C VAL A 315 -4.31 -26.67 12.89
N PRO A 316 -4.38 -27.74 13.70
CA PRO A 316 -5.67 -28.33 14.06
C PRO A 316 -6.60 -27.31 14.71
N LEU A 317 -7.90 -27.34 14.40
CA LEU A 317 -8.86 -26.30 14.82
C LEU A 317 -8.84 -26.02 16.34
N ALA A 318 -8.75 -27.06 17.18
CA ALA A 318 -8.66 -26.88 18.63
C ALA A 318 -7.40 -26.11 19.06
N ALA A 319 -6.26 -26.38 18.40
CA ALA A 319 -5.03 -25.64 18.63
C ALA A 319 -5.10 -24.22 18.07
N ALA A 320 -5.71 -24.01 16.91
CA ALA A 320 -5.92 -22.68 16.33
C ALA A 320 -6.76 -21.79 17.25
N ARG A 321 -7.87 -22.31 17.78
CA ARG A 321 -8.72 -21.64 18.77
C ARG A 321 -7.96 -21.26 20.04
N ALA A 322 -7.21 -22.20 20.60
CA ALA A 322 -6.39 -21.93 21.77
C ALA A 322 -5.31 -20.86 21.48
N GLN A 323 -4.61 -20.98 20.35
CA GLN A 323 -3.58 -20.02 19.94
C GLN A 323 -4.12 -18.60 19.75
N VAL A 324 -5.29 -18.45 19.10
CA VAL A 324 -5.94 -17.13 18.93
C VAL A 324 -6.32 -16.56 20.28
N ALA A 325 -6.94 -17.37 21.14
CA ALA A 325 -7.42 -16.94 22.46
C ALA A 325 -6.30 -16.52 23.42
N THR A 326 -5.11 -17.10 23.29
CA THR A 326 -3.94 -16.75 24.13
C THR A 326 -3.06 -15.68 23.49
N ALA A 327 -2.99 -15.63 22.16
CA ALA A 327 -2.14 -14.68 21.44
C ALA A 327 -2.74 -13.28 21.41
N LEU A 328 -4.06 -13.17 21.26
CA LEU A 328 -4.73 -11.90 20.98
C LEU A 328 -5.36 -11.36 22.26
N ASP A 329 -5.02 -10.12 22.63
CA ASP A 329 -5.64 -9.45 23.76
C ASP A 329 -6.87 -8.62 23.33
N LEU A 330 -6.78 -7.96 22.17
CA LEU A 330 -7.79 -7.00 21.72
C LEU A 330 -8.10 -7.11 20.23
N VAL A 331 -9.37 -6.90 19.89
CA VAL A 331 -9.83 -6.61 18.54
C VAL A 331 -10.45 -5.23 18.49
N VAL A 332 -9.94 -4.39 17.59
CA VAL A 332 -10.45 -3.03 17.35
C VAL A 332 -11.22 -3.04 16.03
N ALA A 333 -12.54 -2.93 16.10
CA ALA A 333 -13.40 -2.96 14.93
C ALA A 333 -13.62 -1.54 14.38
N LEU A 334 -13.34 -1.35 13.09
CA LEU A 334 -13.62 -0.14 12.35
C LEU A 334 -14.77 -0.34 11.37
N ASP A 335 -15.61 0.67 11.23
CA ASP A 335 -16.69 0.71 10.25
C ASP A 335 -16.84 2.11 9.61
N ARG A 336 -17.92 2.28 8.84
CA ARG A 336 -18.37 3.58 8.38
C ARG A 336 -19.74 3.85 8.94
N ASP A 337 -19.95 5.07 9.42
CA ASP A 337 -21.28 5.50 9.87
C ASP A 337 -22.21 5.74 8.68
N ARG A 338 -23.47 6.07 8.99
CA ARG A 338 -24.49 6.37 7.96
C ARG A 338 -24.14 7.58 7.08
N GLN A 339 -23.22 8.43 7.53
CA GLN A 339 -22.71 9.59 6.79
C GLN A 339 -21.42 9.25 6.03
N GLY A 340 -20.97 7.99 6.05
CA GLY A 340 -19.77 7.51 5.38
C GLY A 340 -18.47 7.79 6.13
N ARG A 341 -18.53 8.39 7.33
CA ARG A 341 -17.35 8.70 8.15
C ARG A 341 -16.78 7.43 8.76
N ARG A 342 -15.45 7.29 8.67
CA ARG A 342 -14.70 6.17 9.26
C ARG A 342 -14.70 6.32 10.78
N ARG A 343 -14.98 5.27 11.55
CA ARG A 343 -14.90 5.31 13.02
C ARG A 343 -14.50 3.98 13.65
N VAL A 344 -13.99 4.04 14.89
CA VAL A 344 -13.92 2.87 15.77
C VAL A 344 -15.33 2.56 16.24
N ALA A 345 -15.82 1.38 15.86
CA ALA A 345 -17.14 0.88 16.21
C ALA A 345 -17.15 0.21 17.58
N ALA A 346 -16.13 -0.61 17.86
CA ALA A 346 -15.99 -1.33 19.12
C ALA A 346 -14.53 -1.71 19.40
N ILE A 347 -14.20 -1.85 20.68
CA ILE A 347 -12.99 -2.49 21.17
C ILE A 347 -13.42 -3.69 22.01
N THR A 348 -12.92 -4.86 21.64
CA THR A 348 -13.30 -6.14 22.23
C THR A 348 -12.08 -6.79 22.83
N ARG A 349 -12.15 -7.14 24.11
CA ARG A 349 -11.15 -7.98 24.78
C ARG A 349 -11.36 -9.44 24.43
N VAL A 350 -10.26 -10.15 24.21
CA VAL A 350 -10.22 -11.58 23.95
C VAL A 350 -9.59 -12.26 25.15
N ASP A 351 -10.26 -13.27 25.67
CA ASP A 351 -9.85 -14.06 26.83
C ASP A 351 -9.90 -15.55 26.47
N LEU A 352 -9.07 -16.38 27.12
CA LEU A 352 -9.13 -17.84 26.95
C LEU A 352 -10.36 -18.43 27.66
N GLY A 353 -11.19 -19.15 26.90
CA GLY A 353 -12.32 -19.91 27.39
C GLY A 353 -12.19 -21.43 27.18
N PRO A 354 -13.22 -22.20 27.58
CA PRO A 354 -13.21 -23.66 27.47
C PRO A 354 -13.08 -24.19 26.04
N ASP A 355 -13.69 -23.50 25.07
CA ASP A 355 -13.75 -23.92 23.66
C ASP A 355 -12.91 -23.03 22.73
N GLY A 356 -12.05 -22.16 23.26
CA GLY A 356 -11.27 -21.17 22.51
C GLY A 356 -11.48 -19.75 23.00
N ALA A 357 -11.48 -18.79 22.08
CA ALA A 357 -11.58 -17.37 22.41
C ALA A 357 -12.98 -16.98 22.92
N ILE A 358 -13.05 -16.38 24.10
CA ILE A 358 -14.21 -15.63 24.58
C ILE A 358 -13.95 -14.15 24.28
N SER A 359 -14.96 -13.45 23.78
CA SER A 359 -14.86 -12.04 23.43
C SER A 359 -15.82 -11.20 24.27
N THR A 360 -15.29 -10.15 24.91
CA THR A 360 -16.07 -9.20 25.72
C THR A 360 -15.87 -7.79 25.18
N GLU A 361 -16.94 -7.14 24.76
CA GLU A 361 -16.89 -5.73 24.35
C GLU A 361 -16.56 -4.85 25.57
N VAL A 362 -15.42 -4.17 25.52
CA VAL A 362 -14.97 -3.28 26.60
C VAL A 362 -15.22 -1.80 26.29
N TRP A 363 -15.49 -1.51 25.02
CA TRP A 363 -15.92 -0.19 24.56
C TRP A 363 -16.71 -0.33 23.26
N ALA A 364 -17.77 0.46 23.10
CA ALA A 364 -18.49 0.59 21.84
C ALA A 364 -18.90 2.04 21.59
N CYS A 365 -19.01 2.38 20.31
CA CYS A 365 -19.53 3.66 19.88
C CYS A 365 -21.05 3.72 20.14
N GLU A 366 -21.49 4.72 20.90
CA GLU A 366 -22.90 4.93 21.26
C GLU A 366 -23.78 5.31 20.05
N GLN A 367 -23.19 5.77 18.95
CA GLN A 367 -23.89 6.18 17.73
C GLN A 367 -23.78 5.08 16.66
N ARG A 368 -24.87 4.32 16.43
CA ARG A 368 -24.96 3.27 15.39
C ARG A 368 -25.46 3.76 14.04
#